data_AF-A0A5C8ZLH5-F1
#
_entry.id   AF-A0A5C8ZLH5-F1
#
_cell.length_a   1.000
_cell.length_b   1.000
_cell.length_c   1.000
_cell.angle_alpha   90.00
_cell.angle_beta   90.00
_cell.angle_gamma   90.00
#
_symmetry.space_group_name_H-M   'P 1'
#
loop_
_entity.id
_entity.type
_entity.pdbx_description
1 polymer ?
#
loop_
_entity_poly.entity_id
_entity_poly.type
_entity_poly.pdbx_seq_one_letter_code
_entity_poly.pdbx_strand_id
1 'polypeptide(L)'
;MIRTPQHSRLPQVKAQPRSVTSDLQRRRDRRPTRQRLRSTALAGTALVAAATLVPAAPALAASPGDAGTGVAAVAAPTTLQPGLLSSVLGTLWGDRKTDDLARNPLTGKYDARRDPGSLYSITTAIGARDVWQQTDARGAALTGKGVTVAVVDSGVAPVQGLAGKLVQGPDLSIEANSASPLSPDSYGHGTHMASIIGTADAASRTRTGAPSVLDSTSQLGVAPDAGLLALKLANTDGSTDVSQVIAGLDWVVEHRRDNGMDVRVVNLSFGTDGLQSYQVDPLAAAVERAWQRGVVVVVSAGNEGPDSGGLSNPAIDPYVIAVGATSPSTSVLSSVTNGAAQAWSAWSTPSSASFSSRGTSERPVDIAAPGTSVVGLRAPGSFVDTEHPEGRVANDASARLLRGSGTSQAAAVVSGAAALLLQADPSLTPDAVKAALTSTADPVWGADRRSVGAGQVDVAAALRTVKAAKAGDLRARAALSARQSFPRSTGLGSLDAARGTAHLVDPETGAALTGEVDVQGRAWDGRVWSAAAAQDATWSGGLYLGERWSGDTWASSGSWQRARWSDAAWQRARWSAAGWDSARWSRARWSSSSYDSARWS
;
A
#
# COMPACT_ATOMS: atom_id res chain seq x y z
N MET A 1 -51.97 -3.68 49.84
CA MET A 1 -52.96 -4.56 50.49
C MET A 1 -54.17 -4.74 49.59
N ILE A 2 -54.76 -5.93 49.64
CA ILE A 2 -55.88 -6.47 48.86
C ILE A 2 -57.06 -5.51 48.65
N ARG A 3 -57.62 -5.47 47.42
CA ARG A 3 -59.08 -5.42 47.17
C ARG A 3 -59.46 -5.77 45.71
N THR A 4 -60.26 -6.82 45.58
CA THR A 4 -61.10 -7.17 44.41
C THR A 4 -62.50 -7.47 44.98
N PRO A 5 -63.61 -7.12 44.31
CA PRO A 5 -64.34 -8.08 43.45
C PRO A 5 -64.95 -7.37 42.20
N GLN A 6 -65.72 -7.95 41.25
CA GLN A 6 -66.63 -9.12 41.20
C GLN A 6 -66.61 -9.85 39.83
N HIS A 7 -67.19 -11.05 39.79
CA HIS A 7 -67.45 -11.89 38.60
C HIS A 7 -68.80 -11.62 37.91
N SER A 8 -68.91 -11.92 36.60
CA SER A 8 -70.08 -12.48 35.86
C SER A 8 -69.96 -12.20 34.34
N ARG A 9 -70.22 -13.09 33.35
CA ARG A 9 -70.68 -14.50 33.28
C ARG A 9 -70.02 -15.22 32.08
N LEU A 10 -70.07 -16.57 32.06
CA LEU A 10 -69.86 -17.42 30.86
C LEU A 10 -71.23 -17.86 30.27
N PRO A 11 -71.29 -18.37 29.02
CA PRO A 11 -71.16 -19.83 28.82
C PRO A 11 -70.25 -20.26 27.65
N GLN A 12 -69.82 -21.51 27.69
CA GLN A 12 -68.90 -22.17 26.74
C GLN A 12 -69.61 -22.76 25.51
N VAL A 13 -68.91 -22.91 24.38
CA VAL A 13 -68.95 -24.13 23.53
C VAL A 13 -67.55 -24.48 23.03
N LYS A 14 -67.27 -25.78 22.93
CA LYS A 14 -66.00 -26.43 22.53
C LYS A 14 -65.48 -26.03 21.14
N ALA A 15 -64.16 -25.99 21.00
CA ALA A 15 -63.45 -26.31 19.75
C ALA A 15 -62.25 -27.22 20.04
N GLN A 16 -62.15 -28.35 19.33
CA GLN A 16 -60.98 -29.24 19.28
C GLN A 16 -60.57 -29.44 17.81
N PRO A 17 -59.35 -29.93 17.52
CA PRO A 17 -58.56 -29.40 16.42
C PRO A 17 -58.93 -29.92 15.03
N ARG A 18 -58.62 -29.12 14.00
CA ARG A 18 -58.54 -29.59 12.62
C ARG A 18 -57.28 -29.06 11.93
N SER A 19 -56.47 -30.00 11.45
CA SER A 19 -55.43 -29.78 10.44
C SER A 19 -56.07 -29.49 9.08
N VAL A 20 -55.57 -28.50 8.34
CA VAL A 20 -55.74 -28.44 6.88
C VAL A 20 -54.41 -28.09 6.22
N THR A 21 -53.81 -29.10 5.61
CA THR A 21 -52.84 -28.99 4.53
C THR A 21 -53.54 -28.51 3.25
N SER A 22 -53.17 -27.33 2.71
CA SER A 22 -53.20 -27.06 1.25
C SER A 22 -52.76 -25.64 0.91
N ASP A 23 -51.47 -25.40 0.66
CA ASP A 23 -51.07 -24.28 -0.22
C ASP A 23 -49.73 -24.53 -0.95
N LEU A 24 -49.60 -25.74 -1.50
CA LEU A 24 -48.44 -26.19 -2.28
C LEU A 24 -48.86 -26.66 -3.69
N GLN A 25 -49.70 -25.89 -4.40
CA GLN A 25 -50.01 -26.18 -5.81
C GLN A 25 -50.62 -25.00 -6.61
N ARG A 26 -49.86 -23.92 -6.80
CA ARG A 26 -49.96 -23.06 -8.00
C ARG A 26 -48.68 -22.22 -8.18
N ARG A 27 -48.27 -21.98 -9.43
CA ARG A 27 -47.00 -21.33 -9.85
C ARG A 27 -45.72 -22.19 -9.76
N ARG A 28 -45.78 -23.42 -10.29
CA ARG A 28 -44.71 -23.85 -11.22
C ARG A 28 -44.92 -23.18 -12.59
N ASP A 29 -43.93 -23.32 -13.47
CA ASP A 29 -43.91 -22.89 -14.88
C ASP A 29 -43.71 -21.40 -15.19
N ARG A 30 -42.45 -20.96 -15.11
CA ARG A 30 -41.78 -20.20 -16.20
C ARG A 30 -40.30 -20.57 -16.28
N ARG A 31 -39.93 -21.42 -17.26
CA ARG A 31 -38.54 -21.56 -17.75
C ARG A 31 -38.34 -20.67 -18.97
N PRO A 32 -37.23 -19.91 -19.10
CA PRO A 32 -36.85 -19.32 -20.37
C PRO A 32 -36.26 -20.37 -21.33
N THR A 33 -36.49 -20.14 -22.62
CA THR A 33 -36.36 -21.12 -23.71
C THR A 33 -34.91 -21.36 -24.14
N ARG A 34 -34.51 -22.63 -24.33
CA ARG A 34 -33.31 -22.95 -25.13
C ARG A 34 -33.68 -22.92 -26.61
N GLN A 35 -33.07 -22.03 -27.39
CA GLN A 35 -33.18 -22.05 -28.85
C GLN A 35 -31.92 -22.70 -29.44
N ARG A 36 -32.10 -23.85 -30.12
CA ARG A 36 -31.06 -24.46 -30.96
C ARG A 36 -31.31 -24.04 -32.40
N LEU A 37 -30.26 -23.62 -33.10
CA LEU A 37 -30.17 -23.72 -34.55
C LEU A 37 -28.95 -24.57 -34.92
N ARG A 38 -29.13 -25.46 -35.89
CA ARG A 38 -28.06 -26.13 -36.65
C ARG A 38 -27.60 -25.10 -37.70
N SER A 39 -26.36 -25.01 -38.18
CA SER A 39 -25.43 -26.01 -38.71
C SER A 39 -23.99 -25.39 -38.70
N THR A 40 -22.91 -25.95 -39.24
CA THR A 40 -22.65 -27.15 -40.07
C THR A 40 -21.24 -27.68 -39.75
N ALA A 41 -20.85 -28.86 -40.24
CA ALA A 41 -19.45 -29.31 -40.25
C ALA A 41 -18.82 -29.08 -41.63
N LEU A 42 -17.57 -28.63 -41.67
CA LEU A 42 -16.69 -28.67 -42.84
C LEU A 42 -15.25 -28.89 -42.34
N ALA A 43 -14.61 -29.94 -42.85
CA ALA A 43 -13.21 -30.25 -42.57
C ALA A 43 -12.29 -29.44 -43.50
N GLY A 44 -11.09 -29.09 -43.05
CA GLY A 44 -10.14 -28.34 -43.87
C GLY A 44 -8.79 -28.07 -43.20
N THR A 45 -7.86 -29.02 -43.37
CA THR A 45 -6.40 -28.83 -43.42
C THR A 45 -5.69 -27.95 -42.38
N ALA A 46 -4.84 -28.61 -41.58
CA ALA A 46 -3.69 -27.94 -40.96
C ALA A 46 -2.73 -27.40 -42.05
N LEU A 47 -2.12 -26.24 -41.78
CA LEU A 47 -0.96 -25.77 -42.54
C LEU A 47 0.22 -25.56 -41.59
N VAL A 48 1.27 -26.34 -41.78
CA VAL A 48 2.58 -26.10 -41.19
C VAL A 48 3.24 -24.97 -41.97
N ALA A 49 3.56 -23.86 -41.32
CA ALA A 49 4.36 -22.79 -41.90
C ALA A 49 5.76 -22.80 -41.26
N ALA A 50 6.72 -23.40 -41.96
CA ALA A 50 8.13 -23.31 -41.58
C ALA A 50 8.67 -21.92 -41.90
N ALA A 51 9.25 -21.23 -40.92
CA ALA A 51 10.05 -20.02 -41.14
C ALA A 51 11.51 -20.43 -41.34
N THR A 52 12.04 -20.22 -42.55
CA THR A 52 13.40 -20.59 -42.94
C THR A 52 14.44 -19.62 -42.39
N LEU A 53 15.51 -20.17 -41.79
CA LEU A 53 16.76 -19.46 -41.54
C LEU A 53 17.43 -19.05 -42.87
N VAL A 54 17.82 -17.78 -42.99
CA VAL A 54 18.85 -17.32 -43.94
C VAL A 54 19.77 -16.35 -43.19
N PRO A 55 21.10 -16.54 -43.19
CA PRO A 55 22.04 -15.71 -42.43
C PRO A 55 22.55 -14.52 -43.25
N ALA A 56 23.00 -13.47 -42.55
CA ALA A 56 23.88 -12.44 -43.12
C ALA A 56 24.89 -11.96 -42.06
N ALA A 57 26.15 -11.92 -42.48
CA ALA A 57 27.32 -11.44 -41.74
C ALA A 57 28.26 -10.76 -42.77
N PRO A 58 29.37 -10.10 -42.38
CA PRO A 58 29.61 -9.29 -41.18
C PRO A 58 30.17 -7.88 -41.51
N ALA A 59 30.37 -7.07 -40.47
CA ALA A 59 31.43 -6.05 -40.27
C ALA A 59 31.91 -5.13 -41.42
N LEU A 60 31.93 -3.82 -41.13
CA LEU A 60 33.03 -2.92 -41.53
C LEU A 60 33.27 -1.88 -40.42
N ALA A 61 34.54 -1.61 -40.12
CA ALA A 61 34.97 -0.63 -39.12
C ALA A 61 35.70 0.55 -39.79
N ALA A 62 35.59 1.74 -39.19
CA ALA A 62 36.44 2.89 -39.50
C ALA A 62 36.60 3.75 -38.23
N SER A 63 37.76 4.40 -38.09
CA SER A 63 38.13 5.26 -36.96
C SER A 63 38.81 6.55 -37.48
N PRO A 64 39.39 7.42 -36.64
CA PRO A 64 38.85 8.73 -36.28
C PRO A 64 39.50 9.92 -37.03
N GLY A 65 38.96 11.14 -36.87
CA GLY A 65 39.55 12.37 -37.43
C GLY A 65 38.96 13.66 -36.85
N ASP A 66 39.85 14.60 -36.52
CA ASP A 66 39.70 15.75 -35.62
C ASP A 66 38.77 16.93 -36.02
N ALA A 67 38.30 17.60 -34.97
CA ALA A 67 38.19 19.05 -34.74
C ALA A 67 37.69 20.04 -35.83
N GLY A 68 36.63 20.79 -35.48
CA GLY A 68 36.24 22.04 -36.15
C GLY A 68 35.26 22.86 -35.33
N THR A 69 35.67 24.03 -34.82
CA THR A 69 34.88 24.90 -33.94
C THR A 69 33.79 25.69 -34.66
N GLY A 70 32.58 25.74 -34.11
CA GLY A 70 31.52 26.64 -34.57
C GLY A 70 30.46 26.90 -33.50
N VAL A 71 30.42 28.13 -32.97
CA VAL A 71 29.42 28.55 -31.98
C VAL A 71 28.17 29.07 -32.69
N ALA A 72 27.01 28.45 -32.46
CA ALA A 72 25.71 29.00 -32.81
C ALA A 72 24.68 28.56 -31.76
N ALA A 73 23.98 29.52 -31.17
CA ALA A 73 22.99 29.27 -30.13
C ALA A 73 21.56 29.26 -30.69
N VAL A 74 20.67 28.56 -29.97
CA VAL A 74 19.20 28.61 -30.06
C VAL A 74 18.55 27.96 -31.29
N ALA A 75 18.14 26.71 -31.11
CA ALA A 75 16.74 26.31 -31.34
C ALA A 75 16.40 25.20 -30.34
N ALA A 76 15.44 25.44 -29.43
CA ALA A 76 15.01 24.42 -28.48
C ALA A 76 14.17 23.35 -29.19
N PRO A 77 14.46 22.04 -29.06
CA PRO A 77 13.57 21.00 -29.53
C PRO A 77 12.33 20.96 -28.63
N THR A 78 11.22 21.31 -29.26
CA THR A 78 9.82 21.10 -28.91
C THR A 78 9.56 19.96 -27.91
N THR A 79 8.93 20.32 -26.79
CA THR A 79 8.08 19.47 -25.93
C THR A 79 8.02 17.98 -26.26
N LEU A 80 8.81 17.17 -25.54
CA LEU A 80 8.49 15.76 -25.34
C LEU A 80 7.36 15.65 -24.30
N GLN A 81 6.27 14.99 -24.65
CA GLN A 81 5.25 14.58 -23.67
C GLN A 81 5.82 13.48 -22.77
N PRO A 82 5.42 13.40 -21.49
CA PRO A 82 5.86 12.33 -20.60
C PRO A 82 5.19 11.00 -20.98
N GLY A 83 5.87 10.24 -21.83
CA GLY A 83 5.60 8.82 -21.99
C GLY A 83 6.16 8.05 -20.79
N LEU A 84 5.28 7.34 -20.08
CA LEU A 84 5.55 6.30 -19.08
C LEU A 84 6.97 6.31 -18.48
N LEU A 85 7.24 7.27 -17.59
CA LEU A 85 8.31 7.12 -16.63
C LEU A 85 7.91 6.04 -15.63
N SER A 86 8.56 4.89 -15.70
CA SER A 86 8.49 3.88 -14.64
C SER A 86 9.10 4.47 -13.37
N SER A 87 8.25 5.08 -12.54
CA SER A 87 8.61 5.54 -11.21
C SER A 87 8.13 4.50 -10.22
N VAL A 88 9.03 4.00 -9.39
CA VAL A 88 8.79 2.91 -8.43
C VAL A 88 7.72 3.23 -7.36
N LEU A 89 7.30 4.50 -7.26
CA LEU A 89 6.21 4.96 -6.40
C LEU A 89 4.92 5.36 -7.16
N GLY A 90 4.92 5.26 -8.49
CA GLY A 90 3.80 5.06 -9.43
C GLY A 90 2.49 5.84 -9.27
N THR A 91 2.44 6.89 -8.44
CA THR A 91 1.20 7.51 -7.98
C THR A 91 0.76 8.62 -8.94
N LEU A 92 -0.54 8.62 -9.28
CA LEU A 92 -1.16 9.69 -10.05
C LEU A 92 -1.63 10.80 -9.10
N TRP A 93 -1.11 12.01 -9.24
CA TRP A 93 -1.45 13.15 -8.39
C TRP A 93 -2.55 14.02 -8.98
N GLY A 94 -3.49 14.45 -8.12
CA GLY A 94 -4.59 15.34 -8.48
C GLY A 94 -5.81 14.65 -9.10
N ASP A 95 -6.98 15.28 -8.93
CA ASP A 95 -8.22 14.94 -9.64
C ASP A 95 -9.16 16.15 -9.62
N ARG A 96 -9.19 16.90 -10.72
CA ARG A 96 -10.00 18.11 -10.83
C ARG A 96 -11.50 17.84 -10.69
N LYS A 97 -12.01 16.69 -11.15
CA LYS A 97 -13.44 16.38 -11.07
C LYS A 97 -13.85 16.11 -9.62
N THR A 98 -12.99 15.42 -8.87
CA THR A 98 -13.23 15.16 -7.44
C THR A 98 -13.03 16.43 -6.61
N ASP A 99 -12.10 17.32 -6.96
CA ASP A 99 -11.95 18.63 -6.31
C ASP A 99 -13.14 19.57 -6.56
N ASP A 100 -13.67 19.61 -7.79
CA ASP A 100 -14.89 20.36 -8.12
C ASP A 100 -16.12 19.82 -7.34
N LEU A 101 -16.20 18.50 -7.11
CA LEU A 101 -17.23 17.87 -6.27
C LEU A 101 -17.05 18.15 -4.77
N ALA A 102 -15.80 18.10 -4.28
CA ALA A 102 -15.43 18.32 -2.88
C ALA A 102 -15.72 19.75 -2.40
N ARG A 103 -15.78 20.71 -3.33
CA ARG A 103 -16.08 22.11 -3.04
C ARG A 103 -17.49 22.29 -2.49
N ASN A 104 -17.62 22.90 -1.32
CA ASN A 104 -18.91 23.27 -0.74
C ASN A 104 -19.55 24.41 -1.57
N PRO A 105 -20.83 24.29 -1.98
CA PRO A 105 -21.44 25.25 -2.90
C PRO A 105 -21.86 26.56 -2.21
N LEU A 106 -21.97 26.58 -0.88
CA LEU A 106 -22.36 27.75 -0.09
C LEU A 106 -21.14 28.56 0.37
N THR A 107 -20.05 27.89 0.75
CA THR A 107 -18.84 28.55 1.30
C THR A 107 -17.70 28.64 0.29
N GLY A 108 -17.75 27.88 -0.81
CA GLY A 108 -16.68 27.76 -1.81
C GLY A 108 -15.43 27.01 -1.33
N LYS A 109 -15.40 26.55 -0.07
CA LYS A 109 -14.25 25.85 0.57
C LYS A 109 -14.33 24.33 0.39
N TYR A 110 -13.22 23.64 0.62
CA TYR A 110 -13.18 22.18 0.72
C TYR A 110 -14.13 21.64 1.81
N ASP A 111 -14.88 20.56 1.52
CA ASP A 111 -15.75 19.86 2.47
C ASP A 111 -15.61 18.34 2.30
N ALA A 112 -14.94 17.72 3.27
CA ALA A 112 -14.62 16.29 3.26
C ALA A 112 -15.86 15.38 3.10
N ARG A 113 -17.08 15.84 3.43
CA ARG A 113 -18.33 15.06 3.29
C ARG A 113 -18.80 14.96 1.83
N ARG A 114 -18.33 15.86 0.97
CA ARG A 114 -18.58 15.86 -0.49
C ARG A 114 -17.48 15.15 -1.27
N ASP A 115 -16.32 14.98 -0.66
CA ASP A 115 -15.17 14.31 -1.26
C ASP A 115 -15.20 12.80 -0.98
N PRO A 116 -15.33 11.91 -1.99
CA PRO A 116 -15.29 10.46 -1.79
C PRO A 116 -13.91 9.97 -1.33
N GLY A 117 -12.83 10.65 -1.72
CA GLY A 117 -11.46 10.30 -1.38
C GLY A 117 -10.98 10.87 -0.05
N SER A 118 -11.79 11.67 0.66
CA SER A 118 -11.41 12.16 1.98
C SER A 118 -11.27 11.00 2.98
N LEU A 119 -10.39 11.17 3.97
CA LEU A 119 -10.31 10.18 5.06
C LEU A 119 -11.63 10.08 5.83
N TYR A 120 -12.45 11.13 5.91
CA TYR A 120 -13.82 11.04 6.43
C TYR A 120 -14.64 10.01 5.64
N SER A 121 -14.66 10.12 4.32
CA SER A 121 -15.45 9.24 3.46
C SER A 121 -14.93 7.81 3.45
N ILE A 122 -13.62 7.62 3.36
CA ILE A 122 -12.97 6.30 3.35
C ILE A 122 -13.14 5.59 4.70
N THR A 123 -12.88 6.26 5.82
CA THR A 123 -13.03 5.65 7.17
C THR A 123 -14.49 5.38 7.54
N THR A 124 -15.45 6.08 6.92
CA THR A 124 -16.87 5.72 6.98
C THR A 124 -17.14 4.46 6.15
N ALA A 125 -16.72 4.46 4.88
CA ALA A 125 -17.01 3.39 3.92
C ALA A 125 -16.49 2.01 4.33
N ILE A 126 -15.28 1.93 4.88
CA ILE A 126 -14.68 0.66 5.32
C ILE A 126 -15.11 0.23 6.74
N GLY A 127 -15.97 1.01 7.42
CA GLY A 127 -16.43 0.76 8.79
C GLY A 127 -15.42 1.12 9.90
N ALA A 128 -14.29 1.78 9.60
CA ALA A 128 -13.30 2.16 10.60
C ALA A 128 -13.87 3.10 11.68
N ARG A 129 -14.77 4.02 11.31
CA ARG A 129 -15.47 4.91 12.26
C ARG A 129 -16.32 4.15 13.28
N ASP A 130 -16.96 3.06 12.88
CA ASP A 130 -17.71 2.19 13.78
C ASP A 130 -16.77 1.38 14.68
N VAL A 131 -15.64 0.92 14.14
CA VAL A 131 -14.56 0.29 14.93
C VAL A 131 -14.04 1.24 16.01
N TRP A 132 -13.86 2.52 15.73
CA TRP A 132 -13.41 3.48 16.76
C TRP A 132 -14.36 3.61 17.96
N GLN A 133 -15.65 3.32 17.81
CA GLN A 133 -16.62 3.32 18.92
C GLN A 133 -16.60 2.02 19.74
N GLN A 134 -15.94 0.98 19.24
CA GLN A 134 -15.73 -0.28 19.95
C GLN A 134 -14.54 -0.15 20.91
N THR A 135 -14.54 -0.97 21.96
CA THR A 135 -13.45 -1.01 22.94
C THR A 135 -12.59 -2.27 22.88
N ASP A 136 -11.34 -2.14 23.34
CA ASP A 136 -10.44 -3.24 23.71
C ASP A 136 -10.78 -3.82 25.09
N ALA A 137 -10.01 -4.80 25.55
CA ALA A 137 -10.18 -5.44 26.86
C ALA A 137 -9.89 -4.51 28.06
N ARG A 138 -9.31 -3.32 27.83
CA ARG A 138 -9.02 -2.30 28.84
C ARG A 138 -10.08 -1.19 28.86
N GLY A 139 -11.10 -1.26 28.00
CA GLY A 139 -12.13 -0.24 27.84
C GLY A 139 -11.69 0.97 26.99
N ALA A 140 -10.52 0.92 26.36
CA ALA A 140 -10.05 1.97 25.46
C ALA A 140 -10.64 1.78 24.06
N ALA A 141 -10.93 2.88 23.37
CA ALA A 141 -11.38 2.89 21.99
C ALA A 141 -10.39 2.18 21.05
N LEU A 142 -10.91 1.45 20.06
CA LEU A 142 -10.11 0.80 19.03
C LEU A 142 -9.71 1.81 17.95
N THR A 143 -8.62 2.54 18.19
CA THR A 143 -8.08 3.60 17.31
C THR A 143 -6.67 3.29 16.80
N GLY A 144 -6.16 2.07 16.99
CA GLY A 144 -4.79 1.64 16.67
C GLY A 144 -3.80 1.79 17.83
N LYS A 145 -4.26 2.28 18.99
CA LYS A 145 -3.40 2.63 20.13
C LYS A 145 -2.62 1.43 20.65
N GLY A 146 -1.31 1.60 20.74
CA GLY A 146 -0.38 0.55 21.20
C GLY A 146 0.04 -0.43 20.10
N VAL A 147 -0.27 -0.13 18.83
CA VAL A 147 0.30 -0.77 17.65
C VAL A 147 1.10 0.27 16.88
N THR A 148 2.32 -0.07 16.48
CA THR A 148 3.14 0.74 15.56
C THR A 148 3.05 0.16 14.15
N VAL A 149 2.91 1.03 13.16
CA VAL A 149 3.02 0.70 11.74
C VAL A 149 4.34 1.25 11.21
N ALA A 150 5.17 0.41 10.62
CA ALA A 150 6.34 0.82 9.85
C ALA A 150 5.91 1.25 8.45
N VAL A 151 6.34 2.44 8.04
CA VAL A 151 6.18 3.00 6.71
C VAL A 151 7.54 2.92 6.03
N VAL A 152 7.69 1.92 5.15
CA VAL A 152 8.91 1.65 4.39
C VAL A 152 8.74 2.29 3.02
N ASP A 153 9.24 3.52 2.88
CA ASP A 153 8.84 4.45 1.80
C ASP A 153 9.91 5.57 1.61
N SER A 154 9.52 6.75 1.11
CA SER A 154 10.39 7.94 1.00
C SER A 154 10.72 8.65 2.32
N GLY A 155 10.33 8.07 3.45
CA GLY A 155 10.38 8.69 4.77
C GLY A 155 9.07 9.37 5.16
N VAL A 156 9.04 10.08 6.29
CA VAL A 156 7.83 10.80 6.76
C VAL A 156 8.22 12.15 7.36
N ALA A 157 7.63 13.23 6.83
CA ALA A 157 7.79 14.56 7.38
C ALA A 157 6.99 14.72 8.69
N PRO A 158 7.54 15.35 9.74
CA PRO A 158 6.86 15.57 11.02
C PRO A 158 5.83 16.72 10.95
N VAL A 159 4.84 16.58 10.06
CA VAL A 159 3.76 17.56 9.85
C VAL A 159 2.65 17.46 10.90
N GLN A 160 1.83 18.52 11.00
CA GLN A 160 0.66 18.54 11.88
C GLN A 160 -0.29 17.37 11.56
N GLY A 161 -0.55 16.53 12.58
CA GLY A 161 -1.30 15.28 12.47
C GLY A 161 -0.44 14.02 12.65
N LEU A 162 0.88 14.12 12.43
CA LEU A 162 1.85 13.02 12.54
C LEU A 162 2.93 13.25 13.61
N ALA A 163 3.42 14.48 13.80
CA ALA A 163 4.61 14.79 14.59
C ALA A 163 4.67 14.21 16.02
N GLY A 164 3.52 14.06 16.69
CA GLY A 164 3.44 13.58 18.09
C GLY A 164 3.45 12.06 18.29
N LYS A 165 3.46 11.27 17.20
CA LYS A 165 3.46 9.79 17.23
C LYS A 165 4.46 9.16 16.26
N LEU A 166 5.27 10.00 15.62
CA LEU A 166 6.24 9.63 14.61
C LEU A 166 7.59 9.34 15.25
N VAL A 167 8.12 8.16 14.95
CA VAL A 167 9.48 7.73 15.26
C VAL A 167 10.24 7.68 13.94
N GLN A 168 11.32 8.46 13.83
CA GLN A 168 12.23 8.37 12.69
C GLN A 168 13.18 7.18 12.93
N GLY A 169 13.11 6.20 12.02
CA GLY A 169 14.10 5.13 11.89
C GLY A 169 15.32 5.58 11.07
N PRO A 170 16.08 4.65 10.49
CA PRO A 170 17.24 4.99 9.67
C PRO A 170 16.83 5.63 8.34
N ASP A 171 17.66 6.55 7.88
CA ASP A 171 17.69 6.98 6.48
C ASP A 171 18.66 6.04 5.74
N LEU A 172 18.07 5.15 4.94
CA LEU A 172 18.72 4.19 4.07
C LEU A 172 18.77 4.69 2.62
N SER A 173 18.31 5.91 2.33
CA SER A 173 18.42 6.53 1.01
C SER A 173 19.89 6.83 0.67
N ILE A 174 20.20 6.93 -0.62
CA ILE A 174 21.56 7.28 -1.04
C ILE A 174 21.90 8.72 -0.61
N GLU A 175 20.87 9.54 -0.46
CA GLU A 175 20.93 10.92 0.05
C GLU A 175 21.33 11.04 1.52
N ALA A 176 21.32 9.95 2.31
CA ALA A 176 21.75 9.97 3.71
C ALA A 176 23.22 10.45 3.88
N ASN A 177 24.02 10.38 2.82
CA ASN A 177 25.41 10.84 2.76
C ASN A 177 25.57 12.25 2.15
N SER A 178 24.48 13.00 1.96
CA SER A 178 24.51 14.35 1.41
C SER A 178 25.11 15.36 2.40
N ALA A 179 25.82 16.36 1.87
CA ALA A 179 26.50 17.39 2.68
C ALA A 179 25.54 18.36 3.41
N SER A 180 24.26 18.35 3.05
CA SER A 180 23.21 19.19 3.63
C SER A 180 22.06 18.29 4.08
N PRO A 181 21.62 18.32 5.36
CA PRO A 181 20.50 17.49 5.83
C PRO A 181 19.24 17.76 5.01
N LEU A 182 18.70 16.71 4.37
CA LEU A 182 17.45 16.79 3.63
C LEU A 182 16.24 16.67 4.57
N SER A 183 15.06 16.95 4.02
CA SER A 183 13.78 16.67 4.68
C SER A 183 13.68 15.18 5.05
N PRO A 184 13.15 14.83 6.25
CA PRO A 184 12.83 13.45 6.61
C PRO A 184 11.84 12.74 5.67
N ASP A 185 11.19 13.49 4.77
CA ASP A 185 10.59 12.99 3.53
C ASP A 185 10.86 14.01 2.42
N SER A 186 11.79 13.71 1.52
CA SER A 186 12.20 14.60 0.43
C SER A 186 11.34 14.42 -0.83
N TYR A 187 10.72 13.25 -1.03
CA TYR A 187 9.83 12.99 -2.15
C TYR A 187 8.36 13.36 -1.84
N GLY A 188 7.83 12.94 -0.68
CA GLY A 188 6.51 13.32 -0.15
C GLY A 188 5.48 12.18 -0.07
N HIS A 189 5.76 11.04 -0.69
CA HIS A 189 4.81 9.92 -0.78
C HIS A 189 4.63 9.19 0.56
N GLY A 190 5.72 8.94 1.30
CA GLY A 190 5.64 8.28 2.60
C GLY A 190 4.87 9.11 3.64
N THR A 191 4.95 10.44 3.61
CA THR A 191 4.07 11.32 4.42
C THR A 191 2.60 11.15 4.07
N HIS A 192 2.28 11.03 2.78
CA HIS A 192 0.92 10.78 2.31
C HIS A 192 0.42 9.40 2.79
N MET A 193 1.23 8.34 2.67
CA MET A 193 0.92 6.99 3.18
C MET A 193 0.70 6.98 4.69
N ALA A 194 1.65 7.53 5.46
CA ALA A 194 1.59 7.63 6.92
C ALA A 194 0.33 8.34 7.41
N SER A 195 -0.15 9.34 6.64
CA SER A 195 -1.38 10.05 6.95
C SER A 195 -2.64 9.20 6.78
N ILE A 196 -2.74 8.40 5.71
CA ILE A 196 -3.87 7.51 5.45
C ILE A 196 -3.94 6.43 6.54
N ILE A 197 -2.79 5.87 6.91
CA ILE A 197 -2.66 4.88 7.98
C ILE A 197 -3.16 5.46 9.31
N GLY A 198 -2.63 6.61 9.73
CA GLY A 198 -2.75 7.03 11.11
C GLY A 198 -2.44 8.50 11.40
N THR A 199 -2.82 9.44 10.54
CA THR A 199 -2.89 10.86 10.98
C THR A 199 -3.95 11.05 12.07
N ALA A 200 -3.75 12.02 12.96
CA ALA A 200 -4.81 12.52 13.82
C ALA A 200 -4.62 14.00 14.13
N ASP A 201 -5.48 14.82 13.54
CA ASP A 201 -5.74 16.17 14.05
C ASP A 201 -6.43 16.12 15.42
N ALA A 202 -6.45 17.27 16.10
CA ALA A 202 -7.09 17.44 17.41
C ALA A 202 -8.62 17.38 17.30
N ALA A 203 -9.17 16.16 17.39
CA ALA A 203 -10.61 15.88 17.42
C ALA A 203 -11.15 15.78 18.86
N SER A 204 -12.42 16.15 19.05
CA SER A 204 -13.13 15.88 20.31
C SER A 204 -13.23 14.37 20.56
N ARG A 205 -12.83 13.92 21.75
CA ARG A 205 -12.80 12.50 22.15
C ARG A 205 -13.86 12.19 23.21
N THR A 206 -14.47 11.02 23.13
CA THR A 206 -15.33 10.47 24.19
C THR A 206 -14.51 9.97 25.38
N ARG A 207 -15.17 9.53 26.46
CA ARG A 207 -14.51 8.95 27.64
C ARG A 207 -13.64 7.72 27.32
N THR A 208 -13.97 6.94 26.28
CA THR A 208 -13.16 5.80 25.84
C THR A 208 -11.94 6.22 25.01
N GLY A 209 -11.83 7.49 24.65
CA GLY A 209 -10.82 8.02 23.72
C GLY A 209 -11.26 8.03 22.25
N ALA A 210 -12.47 7.57 21.94
CA ALA A 210 -12.98 7.51 20.56
C ALA A 210 -13.23 8.93 20.00
N PRO A 211 -12.77 9.26 18.77
CA PRO A 211 -13.24 10.46 18.07
C PRO A 211 -14.72 10.34 17.67
N SER A 212 -15.37 11.46 17.41
CA SER A 212 -16.76 11.48 16.90
C SER A 212 -16.86 10.89 15.50
N VAL A 213 -17.79 9.96 15.28
CA VAL A 213 -18.08 9.40 13.94
C VAL A 213 -18.56 10.45 12.94
N LEU A 214 -19.12 11.57 13.42
CA LEU A 214 -19.61 12.68 12.58
C LEU A 214 -18.57 13.78 12.34
N ASP A 215 -17.37 13.69 12.93
CA ASP A 215 -16.33 14.70 12.69
C ASP A 215 -15.72 14.52 11.30
N SER A 216 -16.09 15.44 10.41
CA SER A 216 -15.57 15.58 9.05
C SER A 216 -14.61 16.77 8.88
N THR A 217 -14.15 17.36 10.00
CA THR A 217 -13.29 18.56 10.02
C THR A 217 -11.86 18.23 10.47
N SER A 218 -11.71 17.22 11.33
CA SER A 218 -10.40 16.66 11.70
C SER A 218 -9.94 15.65 10.65
N GLN A 219 -8.70 15.76 10.19
CA GLN A 219 -8.07 14.73 9.38
C GLN A 219 -7.65 13.57 10.29
N LEU A 220 -8.32 12.42 10.14
CA LEU A 220 -8.12 11.20 10.94
C LEU A 220 -7.88 10.01 10.00
N GLY A 221 -6.72 9.37 10.11
CA GLY A 221 -6.35 8.14 9.40
C GLY A 221 -7.15 6.95 9.90
N VAL A 222 -7.03 5.80 9.24
CA VAL A 222 -7.79 4.57 9.57
C VAL A 222 -7.54 4.11 11.01
N ALA A 223 -6.30 4.23 11.49
CA ALA A 223 -5.86 3.94 12.85
C ALA A 223 -5.24 5.21 13.49
N PRO A 224 -6.07 6.19 13.92
CA PRO A 224 -5.60 7.54 14.24
C PRO A 224 -4.69 7.64 15.48
N ASP A 225 -4.70 6.66 16.38
CA ASP A 225 -3.80 6.61 17.56
C ASP A 225 -2.70 5.54 17.44
N ALA A 226 -2.50 4.95 16.25
CA ALA A 226 -1.35 4.09 15.99
C ALA A 226 -0.03 4.88 16.06
N GLY A 227 1.04 4.21 16.52
CA GLY A 227 2.40 4.72 16.37
C GLY A 227 2.85 4.60 14.92
N LEU A 228 3.74 5.49 14.48
CA LEU A 228 4.29 5.45 13.13
C LEU A 228 5.81 5.39 13.22
N LEU A 229 6.41 4.40 12.57
CA LEU A 229 7.86 4.27 12.38
C LEU A 229 8.15 4.56 10.92
N ALA A 230 8.94 5.60 10.62
CA ALA A 230 9.33 5.92 9.26
C ALA A 230 10.71 5.38 8.95
N LEU A 231 10.84 4.66 7.83
CA LEU A 231 12.13 4.35 7.22
C LEU A 231 12.18 5.12 5.89
N LYS A 232 13.23 5.92 5.69
CA LYS A 232 13.46 6.63 4.43
C LYS A 232 14.38 5.78 3.57
N LEU A 233 13.89 5.32 2.43
CA LEU A 233 14.63 4.52 1.46
C LEU A 233 14.74 5.27 0.14
N ALA A 234 13.66 5.94 -0.27
CA ALA A 234 13.66 6.67 -1.53
C ALA A 234 14.49 7.96 -1.47
N ASN A 235 15.13 8.29 -2.58
CA ASN A 235 15.72 9.60 -2.83
C ASN A 235 14.62 10.65 -3.15
N THR A 236 15.00 11.92 -3.33
CA THR A 236 14.10 13.05 -3.61
C THR A 236 13.28 12.86 -4.89
N ASP A 237 13.75 12.10 -5.86
CA ASP A 237 13.05 11.74 -7.10
C ASP A 237 12.17 10.48 -6.99
N GLY A 238 12.11 9.86 -5.80
CA GLY A 238 11.39 8.61 -5.55
C GLY A 238 12.17 7.34 -5.93
N SER A 239 13.41 7.47 -6.43
CA SER A 239 14.24 6.31 -6.77
C SER A 239 14.64 5.50 -5.53
N THR A 240 14.49 4.18 -5.61
CA THR A 240 14.72 3.21 -4.51
C THR A 240 15.20 1.88 -5.09
N ASP A 241 16.27 1.31 -4.55
CA ASP A 241 16.79 -0.02 -4.88
C ASP A 241 16.19 -1.12 -4.01
N VAL A 242 16.08 -2.33 -4.56
CA VAL A 242 15.62 -3.53 -3.83
C VAL A 242 16.48 -3.82 -2.59
N SER A 243 17.80 -3.60 -2.64
CA SER A 243 18.67 -3.85 -1.49
C SER A 243 18.39 -2.91 -0.31
N GLN A 244 17.93 -1.68 -0.57
CA GLN A 244 17.47 -0.74 0.47
C GLN A 244 16.18 -1.24 1.13
N VAL A 245 15.26 -1.81 0.33
CA VAL A 245 14.01 -2.38 0.84
C VAL A 245 14.27 -3.60 1.72
N ILE A 246 15.16 -4.49 1.30
CA ILE A 246 15.57 -5.65 2.12
C ILE A 246 16.20 -5.18 3.45
N ALA A 247 17.20 -4.29 3.39
CA ALA A 247 17.86 -3.77 4.58
C ALA A 247 16.89 -3.08 5.56
N GLY A 248 15.89 -2.34 5.04
CA GLY A 248 14.84 -1.70 5.83
C GLY A 248 13.85 -2.69 6.45
N LEU A 249 13.47 -3.76 5.74
CA LEU A 249 12.63 -4.82 6.26
C LEU A 249 13.32 -5.58 7.40
N ASP A 250 14.60 -5.93 7.22
CA ASP A 250 15.40 -6.58 8.26
C ASP A 250 15.58 -5.67 9.48
N TRP A 251 15.82 -4.37 9.27
CA TRP A 251 15.88 -3.39 10.35
C TRP A 251 14.58 -3.35 11.17
N VAL A 252 13.42 -3.37 10.49
CA VAL A 252 12.12 -3.46 11.17
C VAL A 252 12.02 -4.76 11.97
N VAL A 253 12.45 -5.89 11.43
CA VAL A 253 12.39 -7.19 12.14
C VAL A 253 13.20 -7.18 13.43
N GLU A 254 14.41 -6.61 13.38
CA GLU A 254 15.37 -6.57 14.49
C GLU A 254 15.00 -5.49 15.53
N HIS A 255 14.57 -4.29 15.10
CA HIS A 255 14.35 -3.13 15.99
C HIS A 255 12.87 -2.82 16.33
N ARG A 256 11.90 -3.61 15.87
CA ARG A 256 10.44 -3.43 16.13
C ARG A 256 9.97 -3.25 17.57
N ARG A 257 10.80 -3.58 18.57
CA ARG A 257 10.51 -3.44 20.00
C ARG A 257 11.32 -2.37 20.70
N ASP A 258 12.25 -1.74 19.99
CA ASP A 258 13.16 -0.75 20.56
C ASP A 258 12.40 0.50 20.98
N ASN A 259 12.92 1.18 22.00
CA ASN A 259 12.41 2.45 22.49
C ASN A 259 10.90 2.45 22.86
N GLY A 260 10.34 1.27 23.18
CA GLY A 260 8.94 1.10 23.56
C GLY A 260 7.96 0.96 22.38
N MET A 261 8.45 0.77 21.15
CA MET A 261 7.60 0.49 19.99
C MET A 261 6.95 -0.91 20.04
N ASP A 262 5.85 -1.07 19.30
CA ASP A 262 5.24 -2.37 19.01
C ASP A 262 4.96 -2.47 17.51
N VAL A 263 6.00 -2.60 16.69
CA VAL A 263 5.81 -2.70 15.23
C VAL A 263 5.19 -4.06 14.90
N ARG A 264 3.93 -4.02 14.44
CA ARG A 264 3.14 -5.19 14.06
C ARG A 264 2.64 -5.15 12.62
N VAL A 265 2.80 -4.02 11.94
CA VAL A 265 2.41 -3.86 10.53
C VAL A 265 3.56 -3.17 9.80
N VAL A 266 3.90 -3.66 8.61
CA VAL A 266 4.71 -2.96 7.61
C VAL A 266 3.77 -2.57 6.47
N ASN A 267 3.75 -1.28 6.16
CA ASN A 267 3.22 -0.76 4.91
C ASN A 267 4.37 -0.62 3.91
N LEU A 268 4.34 -1.41 2.84
CA LEU A 268 5.32 -1.37 1.76
C LEU A 268 4.63 -0.96 0.46
N SER A 269 4.68 0.33 0.15
CA SER A 269 4.10 0.91 -1.06
C SER A 269 5.15 1.00 -2.18
N PHE A 270 5.76 -0.13 -2.50
CA PHE A 270 6.90 -0.29 -3.44
C PHE A 270 6.64 -1.52 -4.33
N GLY A 271 7.14 -1.49 -5.57
CA GLY A 271 7.13 -2.66 -6.43
C GLY A 271 8.16 -2.63 -7.56
N THR A 272 8.60 -3.82 -8.00
CA THR A 272 9.35 -4.04 -9.24
C THR A 272 8.65 -5.08 -10.13
N ASP A 273 9.10 -5.25 -11.37
CA ASP A 273 8.58 -6.27 -12.30
C ASP A 273 9.18 -7.68 -12.12
N GLY A 274 10.22 -7.82 -11.28
CA GLY A 274 10.69 -9.08 -10.68
C GLY A 274 10.80 -10.29 -11.63
N LEU A 275 11.95 -10.48 -12.26
CA LEU A 275 12.18 -11.48 -13.32
C LEU A 275 12.43 -12.92 -12.81
N GLN A 276 12.04 -13.25 -11.58
CA GLN A 276 12.22 -14.57 -10.98
C GLN A 276 11.05 -15.00 -10.10
N SER A 277 11.00 -16.28 -9.75
CA SER A 277 10.01 -16.82 -8.81
C SER A 277 10.24 -16.26 -7.39
N TYR A 278 9.16 -15.86 -6.71
CA TYR A 278 9.19 -15.48 -5.30
C TYR A 278 9.88 -16.55 -4.41
N GLN A 279 9.86 -17.83 -4.81
CA GLN A 279 10.47 -18.95 -4.07
C GLN A 279 12.01 -18.91 -3.99
N VAL A 280 12.66 -18.05 -4.76
CA VAL A 280 14.10 -17.78 -4.64
C VAL A 280 14.40 -16.32 -4.33
N ASP A 281 13.44 -15.43 -4.59
CA ASP A 281 13.63 -13.98 -4.55
C ASP A 281 14.01 -13.46 -3.14
N PRO A 282 15.10 -12.66 -3.01
CA PRO A 282 15.53 -12.13 -1.72
C PRO A 282 14.56 -11.09 -1.14
N LEU A 283 13.85 -10.31 -1.96
CA LEU A 283 12.84 -9.37 -1.46
C LEU A 283 11.62 -10.12 -0.91
N ALA A 284 11.18 -11.19 -1.59
CA ALA A 284 10.18 -12.11 -1.06
C ALA A 284 10.62 -12.74 0.28
N ALA A 285 11.86 -13.24 0.37
CA ALA A 285 12.38 -13.79 1.63
C ALA A 285 12.41 -12.75 2.77
N ALA A 286 12.69 -11.48 2.49
CA ALA A 286 12.67 -10.41 3.49
C ALA A 286 11.25 -10.14 4.02
N VAL A 287 10.23 -10.08 3.15
CA VAL A 287 8.83 -9.91 3.60
C VAL A 287 8.29 -11.15 4.31
N GLU A 288 8.65 -12.36 3.87
CA GLU A 288 8.37 -13.59 4.60
C GLU A 288 9.01 -13.60 5.99
N ARG A 289 10.23 -13.06 6.13
CA ARG A 289 10.91 -12.99 7.43
C ARG A 289 10.15 -12.13 8.42
N ALA A 290 9.69 -10.96 7.99
CA ALA A 290 8.80 -10.10 8.78
C ALA A 290 7.48 -10.82 9.16
N TRP A 291 6.88 -11.52 8.20
CA TRP A 291 5.67 -12.33 8.42
C TRP A 291 5.87 -13.40 9.49
N GLN A 292 6.92 -14.22 9.36
CA GLN A 292 7.27 -15.29 10.29
C GLN A 292 7.59 -14.78 11.70
N ARG A 293 8.03 -13.52 11.82
CA ARG A 293 8.29 -12.86 13.10
C ARG A 293 7.04 -12.27 13.75
N GLY A 294 5.90 -12.28 13.07
CA GLY A 294 4.61 -11.81 13.59
C GLY A 294 4.27 -10.36 13.22
N VAL A 295 4.91 -9.83 12.18
CA VAL A 295 4.60 -8.53 11.58
C VAL A 295 3.73 -8.77 10.33
N VAL A 296 2.58 -8.11 10.24
CA VAL A 296 1.72 -8.13 9.06
C VAL A 296 2.40 -7.30 7.98
N VAL A 297 2.69 -7.88 6.82
CA VAL A 297 3.22 -7.12 5.67
C VAL A 297 2.09 -6.85 4.69
N VAL A 298 1.87 -5.58 4.39
CA VAL A 298 0.85 -5.09 3.45
C VAL A 298 1.56 -4.41 2.29
N VAL A 299 1.29 -4.88 1.07
CA VAL A 299 2.03 -4.49 -0.15
C VAL A 299 1.07 -3.99 -1.22
N SER A 300 1.43 -2.89 -1.88
CA SER A 300 0.74 -2.39 -3.08
C SER A 300 0.82 -3.38 -4.23
N ALA A 301 -0.30 -3.65 -4.92
CA ALA A 301 -0.34 -4.62 -6.02
C ALA A 301 0.40 -4.20 -7.32
N GLY A 302 0.65 -2.91 -7.50
CA GLY A 302 1.18 -2.32 -8.74
C GLY A 302 0.20 -1.35 -9.40
N ASN A 303 0.71 -0.42 -10.22
CA ASN A 303 -0.07 0.63 -10.89
C ASN A 303 -0.02 0.54 -12.44
N GLU A 304 0.38 -0.61 -12.97
CA GLU A 304 0.63 -0.87 -14.39
C GLU A 304 -0.65 -1.26 -15.16
N GLY A 305 -1.80 -1.21 -14.49
CA GLY A 305 -3.13 -1.50 -15.06
C GLY A 305 -3.44 -2.99 -15.18
N PRO A 306 -4.66 -3.36 -15.61
CA PRO A 306 -5.10 -4.75 -15.61
C PRO A 306 -4.29 -5.65 -16.56
N ASP A 307 -3.70 -5.10 -17.62
CA ASP A 307 -2.98 -5.87 -18.62
C ASP A 307 -1.47 -5.99 -18.33
N SER A 308 -1.05 -5.65 -17.10
CA SER A 308 0.31 -5.78 -16.54
C SER A 308 0.90 -7.19 -16.58
N GLY A 309 0.07 -8.23 -16.71
CA GLY A 309 0.49 -9.65 -16.72
C GLY A 309 0.69 -10.27 -15.33
N GLY A 310 0.74 -9.46 -14.26
CA GLY A 310 0.89 -9.93 -12.88
C GLY A 310 0.79 -8.81 -11.84
N LEU A 311 1.11 -9.16 -10.59
CA LEU A 311 1.37 -8.21 -9.51
C LEU A 311 2.86 -7.84 -9.51
N SER A 312 3.24 -6.69 -8.96
CA SER A 312 4.64 -6.33 -8.75
C SER A 312 5.31 -7.24 -7.68
N ASN A 313 6.63 -7.40 -7.71
CA ASN A 313 7.41 -7.96 -6.60
C ASN A 313 7.53 -6.90 -5.47
N PRO A 314 7.19 -7.19 -4.19
CA PRO A 314 6.89 -8.49 -3.60
C PRO A 314 5.40 -8.83 -3.40
N ALA A 315 4.46 -8.11 -4.01
CA ALA A 315 3.04 -8.48 -3.98
C ALA A 315 2.76 -9.85 -4.65
N ILE A 316 3.65 -10.36 -5.51
CA ILE A 316 3.61 -11.75 -6.02
C ILE A 316 3.71 -12.81 -4.91
N ASP A 317 4.35 -12.51 -3.78
CA ASP A 317 4.50 -13.44 -2.66
C ASP A 317 3.12 -13.73 -2.04
N PRO A 318 2.69 -15.00 -1.93
CA PRO A 318 1.38 -15.34 -1.37
C PRO A 318 1.27 -15.19 0.16
N TYR A 319 2.38 -15.02 0.90
CA TYR A 319 2.37 -14.73 2.33
C TYR A 319 1.79 -13.34 2.60
N VAL A 320 2.36 -12.28 2.01
CA VAL A 320 1.96 -10.87 2.24
C VAL A 320 0.50 -10.59 1.89
N ILE A 321 -0.06 -9.49 2.40
CA ILE A 321 -1.36 -8.97 1.95
C ILE A 321 -1.12 -8.08 0.73
N ALA A 322 -1.34 -8.60 -0.47
CA ALA A 322 -1.29 -7.81 -1.70
C ALA A 322 -2.61 -7.04 -1.90
N VAL A 323 -2.53 -5.72 -2.06
CA VAL A 323 -3.69 -4.82 -2.05
C VAL A 323 -3.90 -4.14 -3.40
N GLY A 324 -5.05 -4.40 -4.01
CA GLY A 324 -5.54 -3.72 -5.21
C GLY A 324 -6.33 -2.45 -4.86
N ALA A 325 -6.49 -1.55 -5.84
CA ALA A 325 -7.19 -0.28 -5.65
C ALA A 325 -8.62 -0.31 -6.20
N THR A 326 -9.57 0.23 -5.44
CA THR A 326 -10.92 0.55 -5.92
C THR A 326 -11.12 2.03 -6.21
N SER A 327 -12.01 2.30 -7.17
CA SER A 327 -12.58 3.61 -7.47
C SER A 327 -14.00 3.76 -6.93
N PRO A 328 -14.41 4.97 -6.51
CA PRO A 328 -15.77 5.25 -6.09
C PRO A 328 -16.76 5.20 -7.27
N SER A 329 -18.00 4.79 -6.99
CA SER A 329 -19.07 4.64 -7.98
C SER A 329 -19.45 5.97 -8.64
N THR A 330 -19.09 6.14 -9.92
CA THR A 330 -19.37 7.37 -10.68
C THR A 330 -20.87 7.67 -10.82
N SER A 331 -21.72 6.63 -10.83
CA SER A 331 -23.18 6.79 -10.86
C SER A 331 -23.71 7.37 -9.54
N VAL A 332 -23.19 6.91 -8.39
CA VAL A 332 -23.57 7.43 -7.06
C VAL A 332 -23.02 8.85 -6.84
N LEU A 333 -21.83 9.18 -7.36
CA LEU A 333 -21.28 10.54 -7.27
C LEU A 333 -22.21 11.60 -7.91
N SER A 334 -22.99 11.25 -8.94
CA SER A 334 -24.00 12.16 -9.49
C SER A 334 -25.09 12.58 -8.48
N SER A 335 -25.44 11.70 -7.54
CA SER A 335 -26.38 11.98 -6.46
C SER A 335 -25.77 12.86 -5.35
N VAL A 336 -24.44 12.80 -5.16
CA VAL A 336 -23.68 13.66 -4.24
C VAL A 336 -23.63 15.09 -4.76
N THR A 337 -23.46 15.27 -6.08
CA THR A 337 -23.54 16.59 -6.75
C THR A 337 -24.86 17.29 -6.44
N ASN A 338 -25.97 16.54 -6.52
CA ASN A 338 -27.32 17.04 -6.28
C ASN A 338 -27.71 17.15 -4.78
N GLY A 339 -26.79 16.86 -3.85
CA GLY A 339 -27.03 16.93 -2.41
C GLY A 339 -27.92 15.82 -1.83
N ALA A 340 -28.27 14.81 -2.64
CA ALA A 340 -29.13 13.69 -2.23
C ALA A 340 -28.38 12.56 -1.52
N ALA A 341 -27.04 12.55 -1.58
CA ALA A 341 -26.17 11.55 -0.97
C ALA A 341 -24.90 12.18 -0.36
N GLN A 342 -24.32 11.52 0.64
CA GLN A 342 -22.99 11.83 1.15
C GLN A 342 -21.92 11.05 0.36
N ALA A 343 -20.72 11.61 0.21
CA ALA A 343 -19.73 11.08 -0.72
C ALA A 343 -19.22 9.66 -0.39
N TRP A 344 -19.21 9.29 0.90
CA TRP A 344 -18.88 7.93 1.32
C TRP A 344 -19.78 6.86 0.69
N SER A 345 -21.04 7.19 0.35
CA SER A 345 -21.96 6.22 -0.26
C SER A 345 -21.53 5.77 -1.66
N ALA A 346 -20.64 6.50 -2.33
CA ALA A 346 -20.07 6.07 -3.61
C ALA A 346 -19.20 4.80 -3.46
N TRP A 347 -18.75 4.47 -2.26
CA TRP A 347 -18.02 3.22 -1.97
C TRP A 347 -18.92 2.01 -1.70
N SER A 348 -20.25 2.15 -1.82
CA SER A 348 -21.21 1.03 -1.70
C SER A 348 -21.36 0.18 -2.97
N THR A 349 -20.94 0.72 -4.13
CA THR A 349 -20.87 0.00 -5.40
C THR A 349 -19.57 0.34 -6.14
N PRO A 350 -18.40 0.11 -5.50
CA PRO A 350 -17.12 0.52 -6.05
C PRO A 350 -16.79 -0.31 -7.30
N SER A 351 -15.80 0.12 -8.08
CA SER A 351 -15.22 -0.65 -9.18
C SER A 351 -13.72 -0.84 -8.97
N SER A 352 -13.11 -1.81 -9.67
CA SER A 352 -11.64 -1.86 -9.76
C SER A 352 -11.13 -0.55 -10.38
N ALA A 353 -10.08 0.03 -9.80
CA ALA A 353 -9.40 1.16 -10.41
C ALA A 353 -8.68 0.72 -11.70
N SER A 354 -8.67 1.57 -12.73
CA SER A 354 -8.12 1.23 -14.05
C SER A 354 -6.59 1.13 -14.07
N PHE A 355 -5.91 1.77 -13.11
CA PHE A 355 -4.48 1.65 -12.91
C PHE A 355 -4.08 0.44 -12.05
N SER A 356 -5.01 -0.18 -11.30
CA SER A 356 -4.65 -1.28 -10.39
C SER A 356 -4.15 -2.49 -11.18
N SER A 357 -2.93 -2.94 -10.89
CA SER A 357 -2.39 -4.16 -11.48
C SER A 357 -3.25 -5.38 -11.15
N ARG A 358 -3.34 -6.31 -12.09
CA ARG A 358 -4.19 -7.50 -12.01
C ARG A 358 -3.32 -8.75 -11.90
N GLY A 359 -3.56 -9.53 -10.86
CA GLY A 359 -2.85 -10.79 -10.65
C GLY A 359 -3.17 -11.87 -11.67
N THR A 360 -2.52 -13.04 -11.54
CA THR A 360 -2.85 -14.22 -12.34
C THR A 360 -4.02 -14.99 -11.72
N SER A 361 -4.43 -16.11 -12.33
CA SER A 361 -5.40 -17.04 -11.71
C SER A 361 -4.85 -17.70 -10.45
N GLU A 362 -3.53 -17.88 -10.37
CA GLU A 362 -2.80 -18.54 -9.29
C GLU A 362 -2.44 -17.56 -8.18
N ARG A 363 -2.06 -16.33 -8.54
CA ARG A 363 -1.80 -15.21 -7.62
C ARG A 363 -2.66 -14.00 -7.99
N PRO A 364 -3.96 -13.99 -7.62
CA PRO A 364 -4.76 -12.77 -7.64
C PRO A 364 -4.29 -11.81 -6.54
N VAL A 365 -4.76 -10.55 -6.59
CA VAL A 365 -4.80 -9.66 -5.41
C VAL A 365 -5.48 -10.38 -4.23
N ASP A 366 -5.08 -10.10 -2.98
CA ASP A 366 -5.74 -10.70 -1.80
C ASP A 366 -7.02 -9.95 -1.41
N ILE A 367 -6.96 -8.63 -1.39
CA ILE A 367 -8.05 -7.72 -1.00
C ILE A 367 -7.90 -6.39 -1.74
N ALA A 368 -8.99 -5.66 -1.93
CA ALA A 368 -8.95 -4.29 -2.42
C ALA A 368 -9.28 -3.25 -1.34
N ALA A 369 -8.86 -2.01 -1.56
CA ALA A 369 -9.26 -0.88 -0.72
C ALA A 369 -9.36 0.41 -1.55
N PRO A 370 -10.06 1.45 -1.03
CA PRO A 370 -10.09 2.78 -1.63
C PRO A 370 -8.69 3.30 -1.97
N GLY A 371 -8.40 3.41 -3.27
CA GLY A 371 -7.09 3.83 -3.79
C GLY A 371 -7.14 4.95 -4.82
N THR A 372 -8.32 5.34 -5.29
CA THR A 372 -8.49 6.43 -6.27
C THR A 372 -8.82 7.76 -5.58
N SER A 373 -8.10 8.81 -5.97
CA SER A 373 -8.32 10.21 -5.57
C SER A 373 -8.31 10.42 -4.05
N VAL A 374 -7.50 9.65 -3.30
CA VAL A 374 -7.43 9.67 -1.84
C VAL A 374 -6.72 10.92 -1.34
N VAL A 375 -7.28 11.56 -0.31
CA VAL A 375 -6.71 12.76 0.32
C VAL A 375 -5.94 12.39 1.58
N GLY A 376 -4.65 12.74 1.58
CA GLY A 376 -3.75 12.61 2.71
C GLY A 376 -3.09 13.94 3.07
N LEU A 377 -2.16 13.90 4.02
CA LEU A 377 -1.31 15.04 4.34
C LEU A 377 -0.21 15.21 3.29
N ARG A 378 0.13 16.47 3.04
CA ARG A 378 1.20 16.97 2.19
C ARG A 378 2.51 17.04 2.99
N ALA A 379 3.64 16.75 2.35
CA ALA A 379 4.97 17.16 2.81
C ALA A 379 5.36 18.47 2.10
N PRO A 380 5.33 19.64 2.76
CA PRO A 380 5.61 20.91 2.09
C PRO A 380 7.08 21.01 1.64
N GLY A 381 7.31 21.36 0.38
CA GLY A 381 8.64 21.48 -0.21
C GLY A 381 9.28 20.16 -0.63
N SER A 382 8.56 19.04 -0.56
CA SER A 382 8.99 17.77 -1.17
C SER A 382 8.82 17.80 -2.69
N PHE A 383 9.49 16.90 -3.41
CA PHE A 383 9.43 16.82 -4.88
C PHE A 383 8.00 16.69 -5.42
N VAL A 384 7.18 15.79 -4.85
CA VAL A 384 5.77 15.65 -5.23
C VAL A 384 5.01 16.96 -5.01
N ASP A 385 5.28 17.68 -3.93
CA ASP A 385 4.64 18.97 -3.68
C ASP A 385 5.08 20.06 -4.66
N THR A 386 6.34 20.08 -5.13
CA THR A 386 6.81 21.10 -6.08
C THR A 386 6.41 20.78 -7.51
N GLU A 387 6.57 19.53 -7.94
CA GLU A 387 6.37 19.11 -9.33
C GLU A 387 4.92 18.70 -9.66
N HIS A 388 4.10 18.38 -8.65
CA HIS A 388 2.67 18.06 -8.81
C HIS A 388 1.75 19.03 -8.04
N PRO A 389 1.74 20.34 -8.36
CA PRO A 389 0.85 21.30 -7.73
C PRO A 389 -0.64 20.98 -7.97
N GLU A 390 -0.99 20.25 -9.04
CA GLU A 390 -2.32 19.69 -9.31
C GLU A 390 -2.77 18.65 -8.27
N GLY A 391 -1.83 18.06 -7.53
CA GLY A 391 -2.12 17.19 -6.39
C GLY A 391 -2.61 17.94 -5.15
N ARG A 392 -2.42 19.26 -5.06
CA ARG A 392 -2.86 20.05 -3.89
C ARG A 392 -4.38 20.23 -3.92
N VAL A 393 -5.06 19.81 -2.84
CA VAL A 393 -6.52 19.82 -2.78
C VAL A 393 -7.09 21.23 -2.93
N ALA A 394 -7.87 21.45 -3.99
CA ALA A 394 -8.42 22.77 -4.28
C ALA A 394 -9.37 23.26 -3.16
N ASN A 395 -9.20 24.53 -2.79
CA ASN A 395 -9.98 25.20 -1.73
C ASN A 395 -9.78 24.63 -0.30
N ASP A 396 -8.74 23.82 -0.05
CA ASP A 396 -8.26 23.53 1.31
C ASP A 396 -7.67 24.79 1.94
N ALA A 397 -8.39 25.36 2.92
CA ALA A 397 -7.96 26.56 3.63
C ALA A 397 -6.74 26.33 4.55
N SER A 398 -6.34 25.07 4.80
CA SER A 398 -5.14 24.76 5.59
C SER A 398 -3.87 24.61 4.75
N ALA A 399 -3.99 24.41 3.43
CA ALA A 399 -2.90 24.07 2.50
C ALA A 399 -2.02 22.88 2.96
N ARG A 400 -2.61 21.95 3.73
CA ARG A 400 -1.95 20.75 4.27
C ARG A 400 -2.31 19.48 3.50
N LEU A 401 -3.28 19.54 2.58
CA LEU A 401 -3.84 18.36 1.95
C LEU A 401 -3.29 18.14 0.53
N LEU A 402 -3.03 16.87 0.22
CA LEU A 402 -2.59 16.39 -1.09
C LEU A 402 -3.48 15.20 -1.50
N ARG A 403 -3.78 15.08 -2.79
CA ARG A 403 -4.64 14.04 -3.38
C ARG A 403 -3.85 13.16 -4.34
N GLY A 404 -3.82 11.86 -4.10
CA GLY A 404 -3.14 10.87 -4.95
C GLY A 404 -4.01 9.66 -5.27
N SER A 405 -3.66 8.94 -6.34
CA SER A 405 -4.29 7.68 -6.73
C SER A 405 -3.24 6.60 -6.98
N GLY A 406 -3.45 5.41 -6.42
CA GLY A 406 -2.52 4.29 -6.50
C GLY A 406 -2.90 3.13 -5.59
N THR A 407 -2.30 1.97 -5.84
CA THR A 407 -2.38 0.82 -4.93
C THR A 407 -1.60 1.06 -3.62
N SER A 408 -0.66 2.00 -3.61
CA SER A 408 -0.02 2.57 -2.41
C SER A 408 -1.05 3.06 -1.38
N GLN A 409 -1.99 3.92 -1.81
CA GLN A 409 -3.05 4.47 -0.97
C GLN A 409 -3.96 3.36 -0.42
N ALA A 410 -4.28 2.36 -1.25
CA ALA A 410 -5.07 1.21 -0.86
C ALA A 410 -4.33 0.35 0.19
N ALA A 411 -3.03 0.10 0.01
CA ALA A 411 -2.18 -0.58 1.00
C ALA A 411 -2.16 0.18 2.34
N ALA A 412 -2.04 1.52 2.30
CA ALA A 412 -2.09 2.36 3.50
C ALA A 412 -3.43 2.26 4.26
N VAL A 413 -4.55 2.16 3.55
CA VAL A 413 -5.87 1.90 4.16
C VAL A 413 -5.90 0.54 4.87
N VAL A 414 -5.40 -0.52 4.22
CA VAL A 414 -5.36 -1.88 4.78
C VAL A 414 -4.38 -1.99 5.96
N SER A 415 -3.25 -1.29 5.91
CA SER A 415 -2.27 -1.20 7.00
C SER A 415 -2.88 -0.61 8.28
N GLY A 416 -3.67 0.46 8.15
CA GLY A 416 -4.44 1.00 9.28
C GLY A 416 -5.52 0.03 9.76
N ALA A 417 -6.23 -0.66 8.87
CA ALA A 417 -7.22 -1.67 9.24
C ALA A 417 -6.59 -2.83 10.03
N ALA A 418 -5.40 -3.31 9.62
CA ALA A 418 -4.64 -4.31 10.36
C ALA A 418 -4.29 -3.83 11.78
N ALA A 419 -3.84 -2.58 11.94
CA ALA A 419 -3.52 -2.01 13.26
C ALA A 419 -4.75 -1.94 14.20
N LEU A 420 -5.95 -1.64 13.67
CA LEU A 420 -7.20 -1.69 14.44
C LEU A 420 -7.50 -3.11 14.97
N LEU A 421 -7.35 -4.14 14.13
CA LEU A 421 -7.58 -5.53 14.52
C LEU A 421 -6.54 -6.01 15.55
N LEU A 422 -5.28 -5.62 15.38
CA LEU A 422 -4.17 -5.94 16.29
C LEU A 422 -4.32 -5.27 17.66
N GLN A 423 -4.93 -4.08 17.76
CA GLN A 423 -5.30 -3.53 19.06
C GLN A 423 -6.44 -4.33 19.72
N ALA A 424 -7.44 -4.75 18.94
CA ALA A 424 -8.60 -5.50 19.46
C ALA A 424 -8.21 -6.88 20.00
N ASP A 425 -7.29 -7.55 19.30
CA ASP A 425 -6.65 -8.76 19.78
C ASP A 425 -5.15 -8.82 19.44
N PRO A 426 -4.28 -8.43 20.39
CA PRO A 426 -2.83 -8.47 20.21
C PRO A 426 -2.25 -9.87 19.91
N SER A 427 -3.01 -10.94 20.19
CA SER A 427 -2.61 -12.33 19.94
C SER A 427 -2.76 -12.77 18.48
N LEU A 428 -3.38 -11.96 17.62
CA LEU A 428 -3.50 -12.26 16.19
C LEU A 428 -2.12 -12.39 15.53
N THR A 429 -1.89 -13.52 14.88
CA THR A 429 -0.76 -13.71 13.95
C THR A 429 -1.08 -13.11 12.59
N PRO A 430 -0.07 -12.82 11.74
CA PRO A 430 -0.30 -12.29 10.39
C PRO A 430 -1.29 -13.08 9.54
N ASP A 431 -1.21 -14.42 9.53
CA ASP A 431 -2.21 -15.30 8.88
C ASP A 431 -3.64 -15.00 9.32
N ALA A 432 -3.85 -14.74 10.62
CA ALA A 432 -5.14 -14.48 11.22
C ALA A 432 -5.67 -13.08 10.88
N VAL A 433 -4.77 -12.09 10.75
CA VAL A 433 -5.13 -10.75 10.26
C VAL A 433 -5.53 -10.81 8.79
N LYS A 434 -4.73 -11.48 7.94
CA LYS A 434 -5.06 -11.71 6.52
C LYS A 434 -6.37 -12.47 6.36
N ALA A 435 -6.57 -13.55 7.12
CA ALA A 435 -7.81 -14.32 7.12
C ALA A 435 -9.02 -13.47 7.59
N ALA A 436 -8.88 -12.67 8.65
CA ALA A 436 -9.95 -11.78 9.11
C ALA A 436 -10.35 -10.77 8.03
N LEU A 437 -9.40 -10.07 7.43
CA LEU A 437 -9.65 -9.06 6.40
C LEU A 437 -10.24 -9.67 5.12
N THR A 438 -9.65 -10.76 4.61
CA THR A 438 -10.07 -11.38 3.35
C THR A 438 -11.38 -12.15 3.46
N SER A 439 -11.64 -12.86 4.57
CA SER A 439 -12.88 -13.64 4.72
C SER A 439 -14.12 -12.78 4.95
N THR A 440 -13.95 -11.49 5.24
CA THR A 440 -15.04 -10.54 5.50
C THR A 440 -15.07 -9.34 4.55
N ALA A 441 -14.29 -9.35 3.47
CA ALA A 441 -14.30 -8.29 2.47
C ALA A 441 -15.67 -8.19 1.77
N ASP A 442 -16.11 -6.98 1.44
CA ASP A 442 -17.36 -6.73 0.73
C ASP A 442 -17.16 -6.95 -0.80
N PRO A 443 -17.89 -7.86 -1.46
CA PRO A 443 -17.66 -8.19 -2.86
C PRO A 443 -17.82 -6.99 -3.81
N VAL A 444 -16.77 -6.71 -4.59
CA VAL A 444 -16.82 -5.69 -5.66
C VAL A 444 -17.52 -6.28 -6.89
N TRP A 445 -18.85 -6.14 -6.93
CA TRP A 445 -19.70 -6.78 -7.95
C TRP A 445 -19.33 -6.39 -9.38
N GLY A 446 -19.10 -7.41 -10.22
CA GLY A 446 -18.75 -7.23 -11.64
C GLY A 446 -17.26 -6.97 -11.91
N ALA A 447 -16.42 -6.83 -10.87
CA ALA A 447 -14.96 -6.75 -11.04
C ALA A 447 -14.32 -8.13 -11.23
N ASP A 448 -13.15 -8.16 -11.89
CA ASP A 448 -12.32 -9.35 -12.00
C ASP A 448 -11.70 -9.68 -10.64
N ARG A 449 -11.91 -10.91 -10.15
CA ARG A 449 -11.35 -11.38 -8.87
C ARG A 449 -9.83 -11.25 -8.81
N ARG A 450 -9.14 -11.27 -9.95
CA ARG A 450 -7.69 -11.09 -10.04
C ARG A 450 -7.23 -9.67 -9.67
N SER A 451 -8.09 -8.66 -9.83
CA SER A 451 -7.83 -7.26 -9.48
C SER A 451 -8.34 -6.87 -8.09
N VAL A 452 -9.42 -7.51 -7.59
CA VAL A 452 -10.05 -7.13 -6.31
C VAL A 452 -9.93 -8.17 -5.18
N GLY A 453 -9.39 -9.35 -5.48
CA GLY A 453 -9.21 -10.43 -4.51
C GLY A 453 -10.52 -10.90 -3.89
N ALA A 454 -10.61 -10.84 -2.57
CA ALA A 454 -11.84 -11.17 -1.84
C ALA A 454 -12.94 -10.09 -1.95
N GLY A 455 -12.59 -8.84 -2.29
CA GLY A 455 -13.50 -7.70 -2.26
C GLY A 455 -12.84 -6.46 -1.64
N GLN A 456 -13.63 -5.41 -1.39
CA GLN A 456 -13.18 -4.21 -0.69
C GLN A 456 -13.12 -4.46 0.83
N VAL A 457 -12.13 -3.92 1.51
CA VAL A 457 -11.98 -4.06 2.97
C VAL A 457 -13.17 -3.50 3.76
N ASP A 458 -13.78 -4.34 4.61
CA ASP A 458 -14.68 -3.96 5.71
C ASP A 458 -14.02 -4.35 7.04
N VAL A 459 -13.43 -3.36 7.73
CA VAL A 459 -12.75 -3.58 9.01
C VAL A 459 -13.74 -3.79 10.16
N ALA A 460 -14.99 -3.31 10.03
CA ALA A 460 -16.02 -3.58 11.01
C ALA A 460 -16.47 -5.05 10.95
N ALA A 461 -16.56 -5.65 9.76
CA ALA A 461 -16.81 -7.08 9.60
C ALA A 461 -15.64 -7.92 10.10
N ALA A 462 -14.40 -7.55 9.76
CA ALA A 462 -13.21 -8.24 10.25
C ALA A 462 -13.15 -8.22 11.79
N LEU A 463 -13.46 -7.07 12.41
CA LEU A 463 -13.53 -6.95 13.86
C LEU A 463 -14.64 -7.82 14.48
N ARG A 464 -15.82 -7.93 13.85
CA ARG A 464 -16.89 -8.84 14.31
C ARG A 464 -16.39 -10.29 14.36
N THR A 465 -15.68 -10.74 13.33
CA THR A 465 -15.07 -12.09 13.30
C THR A 465 -13.99 -12.27 14.36
N VAL A 466 -13.09 -11.29 14.54
CA VAL A 466 -12.07 -11.32 15.62
C VAL A 466 -12.71 -11.39 17.00
N LYS A 467 -13.71 -10.54 17.30
CA LYS A 467 -14.42 -10.54 18.58
C LYS A 467 -15.19 -11.85 18.81
N ALA A 468 -15.82 -12.41 17.78
CA ALA A 468 -16.50 -13.70 17.86
C ALA A 468 -15.53 -14.85 18.17
N ALA A 469 -14.38 -14.89 17.50
CA ALA A 469 -13.34 -15.89 17.75
C ALA A 469 -12.82 -15.82 19.20
N LYS A 470 -12.56 -14.60 19.69
CA LYS A 470 -12.13 -14.32 21.07
C LYS A 470 -13.19 -14.67 22.12
N ALA A 471 -14.47 -14.52 21.77
CA ALA A 471 -15.61 -14.95 22.60
C ALA A 471 -15.86 -16.48 22.56
N GLY A 472 -15.09 -17.24 21.78
CA GLY A 472 -15.15 -18.70 21.74
C GLY A 472 -15.89 -19.31 20.55
N ASP A 473 -16.40 -18.51 19.60
CA ASP A 473 -17.10 -19.03 18.42
C ASP A 473 -16.20 -19.95 17.58
N LEU A 474 -16.61 -21.21 17.42
CA LEU A 474 -15.78 -22.24 16.78
C LEU A 474 -15.57 -22.00 15.29
N ARG A 475 -16.50 -21.34 14.58
CA ARG A 475 -16.36 -21.06 13.14
C ARG A 475 -15.40 -19.91 12.92
N ALA A 476 -15.54 -18.84 13.69
CA ALA A 476 -14.62 -17.71 13.67
C ALA A 476 -13.20 -18.14 14.09
N ARG A 477 -13.07 -18.96 15.16
CA ARG A 477 -11.77 -19.54 15.55
C ARG A 477 -11.17 -20.41 14.45
N ALA A 478 -11.96 -21.28 13.82
CA ALA A 478 -11.47 -22.09 12.70
C ALA A 478 -10.95 -21.22 11.55
N ALA A 479 -11.73 -20.22 11.12
CA ALA A 479 -11.36 -19.28 10.05
C ALA A 479 -10.05 -18.51 10.36
N LEU A 480 -9.88 -18.03 11.59
CA LEU A 480 -8.68 -17.28 12.00
C LEU A 480 -7.48 -18.17 12.39
N SER A 481 -7.68 -19.49 12.54
CA SER A 481 -6.62 -20.45 12.87
C SER A 481 -5.90 -21.04 11.65
N ALA A 482 -6.42 -20.81 10.44
CA ALA A 482 -5.84 -21.29 9.20
C ALA A 482 -4.41 -20.74 9.02
N ARG A 483 -3.47 -21.64 8.71
CA ARG A 483 -2.06 -21.31 8.43
C ARG A 483 -1.82 -21.32 6.93
N GLN A 484 -1.04 -20.35 6.44
CA GLN A 484 -0.58 -20.36 5.05
C GLN A 484 0.44 -21.50 4.85
N SER A 485 0.23 -22.29 3.79
CA SER A 485 1.03 -23.48 3.47
C SER A 485 1.74 -23.36 2.12
N PHE A 486 2.06 -22.14 1.69
CA PHE A 486 2.79 -21.89 0.46
C PHE A 486 4.25 -22.36 0.61
N PRO A 487 4.92 -22.77 -0.48
CA PRO A 487 6.37 -22.87 -0.50
C PRO A 487 6.98 -21.52 -0.13
N ARG A 488 8.10 -21.53 0.58
CA ARG A 488 8.78 -20.31 1.04
C ARG A 488 9.87 -19.87 0.08
N SER A 489 10.16 -18.57 0.06
CA SER A 489 11.40 -18.08 -0.50
C SER A 489 12.62 -18.61 0.25
N THR A 490 13.62 -19.01 -0.51
CA THR A 490 14.96 -19.34 0.00
C THR A 490 15.84 -18.10 0.18
N GLY A 491 15.53 -17.00 -0.52
CA GLY A 491 16.35 -15.80 -0.58
C GLY A 491 17.71 -15.98 -1.27
N LEU A 492 17.91 -17.09 -1.99
CA LEU A 492 19.16 -17.45 -2.67
C LEU A 492 19.16 -17.12 -4.18
N GLY A 493 18.10 -16.46 -4.66
CA GLY A 493 17.97 -15.94 -6.02
C GLY A 493 18.81 -14.69 -6.24
N SER A 494 18.72 -14.15 -7.46
CA SER A 494 19.49 -12.99 -7.88
C SER A 494 18.87 -11.70 -7.33
N LEU A 495 19.69 -10.82 -6.75
CA LEU A 495 19.26 -9.47 -6.39
C LEU A 495 18.89 -8.68 -7.64
N ASP A 496 19.62 -8.87 -8.74
CA ASP A 496 19.35 -8.16 -9.98
C ASP A 496 18.04 -8.60 -10.65
N ALA A 497 17.73 -9.90 -10.63
CA ALA A 497 16.44 -10.39 -11.07
C ALA A 497 15.29 -9.90 -10.17
N ALA A 498 15.55 -9.61 -8.88
CA ALA A 498 14.57 -8.99 -7.98
C ALA A 498 14.28 -7.52 -8.35
N ARG A 499 15.26 -6.79 -8.90
CA ARG A 499 15.05 -5.45 -9.51
C ARG A 499 14.24 -5.53 -10.79
N GLY A 500 14.47 -6.57 -11.58
CA GLY A 500 13.78 -6.83 -12.84
C GLY A 500 14.35 -6.02 -13.99
N THR A 501 13.50 -5.35 -14.78
CA THR A 501 13.93 -4.50 -15.91
C THR A 501 14.21 -3.05 -15.50
N ALA A 502 13.87 -2.68 -14.27
CA ALA A 502 14.04 -1.35 -13.72
C ALA A 502 15.31 -1.31 -12.84
N HIS A 503 16.28 -0.47 -13.20
CA HIS A 503 17.51 -0.27 -12.44
C HIS A 503 17.73 1.21 -12.10
N LEU A 504 18.35 1.47 -10.94
CA LEU A 504 18.89 2.78 -10.61
C LEU A 504 20.03 3.12 -11.59
N VAL A 505 20.08 4.36 -12.06
CA VAL A 505 21.13 4.83 -12.97
C VAL A 505 21.90 5.98 -12.31
N ASP A 506 23.23 5.87 -12.33
CA ASP A 506 24.14 6.95 -11.98
C ASP A 506 23.90 8.13 -12.95
N PRO A 507 23.46 9.30 -12.47
CA PRO A 507 23.16 10.47 -13.31
C PRO A 507 24.36 11.13 -13.97
N GLU A 508 25.59 10.90 -13.47
CA GLU A 508 26.81 11.48 -14.02
C GLU A 508 27.41 10.59 -15.11
N THR A 509 27.43 9.27 -14.88
CA THR A 509 28.03 8.30 -15.81
C THR A 509 27.03 7.64 -16.76
N GLY A 510 25.73 7.66 -16.43
CA GLY A 510 24.70 6.91 -17.14
C GLY A 510 24.75 5.40 -16.88
N ALA A 511 25.55 4.93 -15.92
CA ALA A 511 25.69 3.50 -15.61
C ALA A 511 24.52 3.00 -14.75
N ALA A 512 23.89 1.90 -15.17
CA ALA A 512 22.85 1.24 -14.39
C ALA A 512 23.48 0.34 -13.29
N LEU A 513 22.98 0.44 -12.06
CA LEU A 513 23.27 -0.47 -10.96
C LEU A 513 22.72 -1.85 -11.31
N THR A 514 23.60 -2.74 -11.75
CA THR A 514 23.26 -4.05 -12.33
C THR A 514 24.12 -5.15 -11.73
N GLY A 515 23.63 -6.39 -11.80
CA GLY A 515 24.26 -7.57 -11.20
C GLY A 515 24.11 -7.69 -9.68
N GLU A 516 24.79 -8.69 -9.12
CA GLU A 516 24.76 -9.05 -7.69
C GLU A 516 25.59 -8.07 -6.84
N VAL A 517 25.13 -6.83 -6.79
CA VAL A 517 25.77 -5.71 -6.09
C VAL A 517 24.68 -4.90 -5.38
N ASP A 518 24.90 -4.48 -4.14
CA ASP A 518 24.00 -3.62 -3.37
C ASP A 518 24.06 -2.14 -3.80
N VAL A 519 23.17 -1.30 -3.27
CA VAL A 519 23.14 0.15 -3.56
C VAL A 519 24.42 0.89 -3.14
N GLN A 520 25.24 0.31 -2.26
CA GLN A 520 26.51 0.87 -1.82
C GLN A 520 27.70 0.36 -2.67
N GLY A 521 27.45 -0.42 -3.71
CA GLY A 521 28.48 -0.94 -4.62
C GLY A 521 29.21 -2.19 -4.11
N ARG A 522 28.71 -2.89 -3.08
CA ARG A 522 29.32 -4.13 -2.58
C ARG A 522 28.64 -5.37 -3.13
N ALA A 523 29.41 -6.44 -3.30
CA ALA A 523 28.90 -7.71 -3.79
C ALA A 523 27.80 -8.27 -2.86
N TRP A 524 26.67 -8.63 -3.46
CA TRP A 524 25.56 -9.31 -2.80
C TRP A 524 25.80 -10.82 -2.77
N ASP A 525 25.79 -11.42 -1.59
CA ASP A 525 25.72 -12.87 -1.42
C ASP A 525 24.45 -13.23 -0.65
N GLY A 526 23.43 -13.69 -1.40
CA GLY A 526 22.16 -14.14 -0.84
C GLY A 526 22.30 -15.27 0.20
N ARG A 527 23.38 -16.05 0.19
CA ARG A 527 23.65 -17.07 1.23
C ARG A 527 24.09 -16.43 2.54
N VAL A 528 24.97 -15.44 2.48
CA VAL A 528 25.43 -14.70 3.66
C VAL A 528 24.27 -13.90 4.25
N TRP A 529 23.54 -13.16 3.41
CA TRP A 529 22.36 -12.41 3.83
C TRP A 529 21.27 -13.32 4.42
N SER A 530 20.81 -14.35 3.68
CA SER A 530 19.75 -15.25 4.14
C SER A 530 20.12 -15.98 5.44
N ALA A 531 21.40 -16.35 5.63
CA ALA A 531 21.88 -16.93 6.89
C ALA A 531 21.88 -15.94 8.08
N ALA A 532 22.18 -14.66 7.84
CA ALA A 532 22.14 -13.61 8.86
C ALA A 532 20.69 -13.19 9.19
N ALA A 533 19.86 -12.97 8.17
CA ALA A 533 18.43 -12.69 8.29
C ALA A 533 17.69 -13.82 9.00
N ALA A 534 18.05 -15.09 8.74
CA ALA A 534 17.51 -16.25 9.46
C ALA A 534 17.80 -16.24 10.98
N GLN A 535 18.78 -15.46 11.43
CA GLN A 535 19.19 -15.32 12.83
C GLN A 535 18.79 -13.98 13.48
N ASP A 536 18.13 -13.07 12.73
CA ASP A 536 17.87 -11.68 13.17
C ASP A 536 19.18 -10.96 13.55
N ALA A 537 20.21 -11.11 12.71
CA ALA A 537 21.58 -10.64 12.93
C ALA A 537 22.18 -9.95 11.69
N THR A 538 21.35 -9.31 10.87
CA THR A 538 21.81 -8.51 9.72
C THR A 538 22.32 -7.15 10.16
N TRP A 539 21.75 -6.57 11.22
CA TRP A 539 22.20 -5.30 11.80
C TRP A 539 23.00 -5.50 13.08
N SER A 540 24.09 -4.76 13.21
CA SER A 540 24.90 -4.71 14.44
C SER A 540 25.53 -3.33 14.59
N GLY A 541 25.14 -2.59 15.64
CA GLY A 541 25.72 -1.27 15.93
C GLY A 541 25.60 -0.24 14.81
N GLY A 542 24.48 -0.25 14.06
CA GLY A 542 24.27 0.63 12.90
C GLY A 542 24.92 0.14 11.60
N LEU A 543 25.56 -1.03 11.61
CA LEU A 543 26.14 -1.67 10.44
C LEU A 543 25.20 -2.77 9.92
N TYR A 544 24.84 -2.73 8.64
CA TYR A 544 24.13 -3.80 7.94
C TYR A 544 25.14 -4.71 7.24
N LEU A 545 25.11 -6.02 7.52
CA LEU A 545 26.07 -7.01 7.04
C LEU A 545 27.54 -6.62 7.27
N GLY A 546 27.81 -5.92 8.38
CA GLY A 546 29.13 -5.42 8.76
C GLY A 546 29.50 -4.04 8.21
N GLU A 547 28.59 -3.40 7.48
CA GLU A 547 28.85 -2.19 6.69
C GLU A 547 27.91 -1.02 7.01
N ARG A 548 28.40 0.22 6.94
CA ARG A 548 27.62 1.40 7.35
C ARG A 548 26.64 1.86 6.28
N TRP A 549 25.35 1.63 6.51
CA TRP A 549 24.28 2.05 5.61
C TRP A 549 23.62 3.39 5.97
N SER A 550 23.63 3.77 7.26
CA SER A 550 23.08 5.05 7.74
C SER A 550 23.94 5.65 8.87
N GLY A 551 23.72 6.93 9.20
CA GLY A 551 24.32 7.56 10.37
C GLY A 551 23.73 7.04 11.70
N ASP A 552 24.52 7.07 12.78
CA ASP A 552 24.23 6.41 14.08
C ASP A 552 23.07 7.04 14.91
N THR A 553 22.23 7.89 14.33
CA THR A 553 21.37 8.81 15.07
C THR A 553 19.88 8.66 14.74
N TRP A 554 19.13 8.14 15.72
CA TRP A 554 17.67 8.29 15.77
C TRP A 554 17.29 9.75 16.02
N ALA A 555 16.40 10.31 15.20
CA ALA A 555 15.91 11.68 15.33
C ALA A 555 14.45 11.71 15.83
N SER A 556 14.23 11.51 17.13
CA SER A 556 12.89 11.66 17.72
C SER A 556 12.47 13.14 17.77
N SER A 557 11.33 13.51 17.16
CA SER A 557 10.78 14.87 17.21
C SER A 557 10.13 15.25 18.55
N GLY A 558 10.16 14.39 19.57
CA GLY A 558 9.60 14.68 20.89
C GLY A 558 10.09 13.74 22.01
N SER A 559 10.77 14.33 23.00
CA SER A 559 10.91 13.88 24.40
C SER A 559 10.88 12.37 24.72
N TRP A 560 11.70 11.54 24.06
CA TRP A 560 12.13 10.23 24.58
C TRP A 560 13.66 10.14 24.52
N GLN A 561 14.27 9.42 25.47
CA GLN A 561 15.71 9.57 25.73
C GLN A 561 16.59 8.99 24.61
N ARG A 562 17.69 9.69 24.32
CA ARG A 562 18.61 9.37 23.22
C ARG A 562 19.43 8.11 23.55
N ALA A 563 19.13 6.99 22.92
CA ALA A 563 20.07 5.87 22.81
C ALA A 563 21.15 6.22 21.77
N ARG A 564 22.15 7.01 22.17
CA ARG A 564 23.36 7.19 21.36
C ARG A 564 24.21 5.93 21.47
N TRP A 565 24.33 5.18 20.38
CA TRP A 565 25.41 4.21 20.22
C TRP A 565 26.71 4.99 20.00
N SER A 566 27.82 4.46 20.54
CA SER A 566 28.91 5.29 21.08
C SER A 566 29.73 6.12 20.08
N ASP A 567 29.97 7.39 20.43
CA ASP A 567 30.91 8.33 19.79
C ASP A 567 32.37 7.80 19.82
N ALA A 568 32.77 6.90 18.91
CA ALA A 568 34.10 6.26 18.95
C ALA A 568 34.73 5.82 17.60
N ALA A 569 34.67 6.66 16.55
CA ALA A 569 35.47 6.44 15.32
C ALA A 569 35.96 7.70 14.57
N TRP A 570 35.54 8.90 14.95
CA TRP A 570 35.97 10.15 14.30
C TRP A 570 37.37 10.59 14.76
N GLN A 571 38.40 9.87 14.34
CA GLN A 571 39.69 10.46 13.94
C GLN A 571 40.67 9.42 13.33
N ARG A 572 41.03 9.66 12.06
CA ARG A 572 42.25 9.18 11.36
C ARG A 572 42.35 7.68 11.00
N ALA A 573 41.93 7.35 9.78
CA ALA A 573 42.74 6.51 8.90
C ALA A 573 42.55 6.97 7.43
N ARG A 574 43.65 7.32 6.75
CA ARG A 574 43.62 7.62 5.32
C ARG A 574 43.53 6.30 4.55
N TRP A 575 42.62 6.20 3.59
CA TRP A 575 42.69 5.20 2.53
C TRP A 575 42.87 5.91 1.20
N SER A 576 43.98 5.59 0.53
CA SER A 576 44.43 6.23 -0.70
C SER A 576 43.93 5.48 -1.93
N ALA A 577 43.57 6.24 -2.97
CA ALA A 577 43.49 5.78 -4.36
C ALA A 577 42.41 4.75 -4.74
N ALA A 578 41.16 5.03 -4.41
CA ALA A 578 40.05 4.90 -5.35
C ALA A 578 39.02 5.99 -5.03
N GLY A 579 38.87 6.99 -5.91
CA GLY A 579 37.95 8.10 -5.67
C GLY A 579 36.50 7.64 -5.83
N TRP A 580 35.78 7.55 -4.71
CA TRP A 580 34.33 7.36 -4.66
C TRP A 580 33.74 8.43 -3.75
N ASP A 581 33.06 9.41 -4.36
CA ASP A 581 32.39 10.52 -3.67
C ASP A 581 30.89 10.23 -3.63
N SER A 582 30.26 10.40 -2.47
CA SER A 582 28.86 10.07 -2.23
C SER A 582 27.86 11.05 -2.85
N ALA A 583 28.33 12.07 -3.58
CA ALA A 583 27.47 12.93 -4.41
C ALA A 583 26.86 12.22 -5.65
N ARG A 584 27.47 11.11 -6.10
CA ARG A 584 27.31 10.51 -7.45
C ARG A 584 25.92 10.04 -7.88
N TRP A 585 24.97 9.82 -6.97
CA TRP A 585 23.69 9.19 -7.29
C TRP A 585 22.46 10.12 -7.24
N SER A 586 22.66 11.41 -6.93
CA SER A 586 21.60 12.33 -6.46
C SER A 586 20.60 12.85 -7.52
N ARG A 587 20.45 12.20 -8.69
CA ARG A 587 19.53 12.60 -9.79
C ARG A 587 19.09 11.42 -10.68
N ALA A 588 18.86 10.24 -10.10
CA ALA A 588 18.72 8.99 -10.85
C ALA A 588 17.47 8.98 -11.77
N ARG A 589 17.65 8.52 -13.01
CA ARG A 589 16.55 8.24 -13.94
C ARG A 589 16.49 6.75 -14.24
N TRP A 590 15.30 6.16 -14.20
CA TRP A 590 15.11 4.76 -14.62
C TRP A 590 15.25 4.65 -16.14
N SER A 591 16.07 3.71 -16.62
CA SER A 591 16.24 3.42 -18.05
C SER A 591 15.36 2.23 -18.49
N SER A 592 14.06 2.45 -18.67
CA SER A 592 13.17 1.42 -19.22
C SER A 592 13.27 1.36 -20.76
N SER A 593 13.91 0.33 -21.31
CA SER A 593 13.90 0.06 -22.74
C SER A 593 12.70 -0.81 -23.15
N SER A 594 11.50 -0.23 -23.15
CA SER A 594 10.29 -0.84 -23.72
C SER A 594 9.56 0.16 -24.62
N TYR A 595 9.97 0.20 -25.88
CA TYR A 595 9.25 0.89 -26.94
C TYR A 595 8.13 -0.02 -27.41
N ASP A 596 6.87 0.36 -27.27
CA ASP A 596 5.81 -0.23 -28.10
C ASP A 596 4.74 0.79 -28.49
N SER A 597 4.25 0.68 -29.72
CA SER A 597 3.59 1.76 -30.44
C SER A 597 2.18 1.37 -30.88
N ALA A 598 1.15 1.88 -30.20
CA ALA A 598 -0.23 1.72 -30.64
C ALA A 598 -1.16 2.90 -30.29
N ARG A 599 -1.30 3.83 -31.26
CA ARG A 599 -2.55 4.41 -31.81
C ARG A 599 -3.56 5.05 -30.84
N TRP A 600 -3.84 6.35 -30.91
CA TRP A 600 -4.62 7.07 -31.95
C TRP A 600 -6.01 6.47 -32.26
N SER A 601 -7.01 6.82 -31.44
CA SER A 601 -8.32 7.37 -31.86
C SER A 601 -9.11 7.89 -30.65
#